data_AF-A0A9Q9VBD7-F1
#
_entry.id   AF-A0A9Q9VBD7-F1
#
_cell.length_a   1.000
_cell.length_b   1.000
_cell.length_c   1.000
_cell.angle_alpha   90.00
_cell.angle_beta   90.00
_cell.angle_gamma   90.00
#
_symmetry.space_group_name_H-M   'P 1'
#
loop_
_entity.id
_entity.type
_entity.pdbx_description
1 polymer ?
#
loop_
_entity_poly.entity_id
_entity_poly.type
_entity_poly.pdbx_seq_one_letter_code
_entity_poly.pdbx_strand_id
1 'polypeptide(L)'
;MSEPAPKKPKISASRRLFLKTKILKKASTLLAEEKEQKKSDREQTLSERVPPLQLSGLTVQDLQNLCKELHQKIDVVDEERYDIESKVSKNEKEITDLNYKIFELKGKMKRPALKRVRVSADAMLGALLGAKHKESIDFKANLKTVKKEEEKKEEVTDWRKNVDAMSGMEGRKKMFAGPNA
;
A
#
# COMPACT_ATOMS: atom_id res chain seq x y z
N MET A 1 -6.34 52.58 4.75
CA MET A 1 -7.34 51.58 5.18
C MET A 1 -6.71 50.21 4.96
N SER A 2 -6.19 49.59 6.01
CA SER A 2 -5.55 48.28 5.97
C SER A 2 -6.63 47.20 5.82
N GLU A 3 -6.50 46.33 4.80
CA GLU A 3 -7.41 45.20 4.62
C GLU A 3 -7.42 44.29 5.85
N PRO A 4 -8.59 43.76 6.26
CA PRO A 4 -8.68 42.85 7.39
C PRO A 4 -7.97 41.53 7.08
N ALA A 5 -7.04 41.14 7.96
CA ALA A 5 -6.29 39.90 7.83
C ALA A 5 -7.21 38.68 7.68
N PRO A 6 -6.85 37.71 6.81
CA PRO A 6 -7.68 36.53 6.56
C PRO A 6 -7.90 35.73 7.85
N LYS A 7 -9.17 35.42 8.14
CA LYS A 7 -9.55 34.67 9.35
C LYS A 7 -8.88 33.29 9.35
N LYS A 8 -8.24 32.94 10.46
CA LYS A 8 -7.61 31.62 10.63
C LYS A 8 -8.67 30.52 10.47
N PRO A 9 -8.40 29.46 9.69
CA PRO A 9 -9.37 28.39 9.47
C PRO A 9 -9.67 27.65 10.79
N LYS A 10 -10.95 27.32 11.03
CA LYS A 10 -11.42 26.63 12.24
C LYS A 10 -10.73 25.29 12.52
N ILE A 11 -10.23 24.63 11.48
CA ILE A 11 -9.54 23.34 11.57
C ILE A 11 -8.11 23.50 11.06
N SER A 12 -7.14 22.94 11.77
CA SER A 12 -5.74 22.94 11.33
C SER A 12 -5.54 22.06 10.09
N ALA A 13 -4.55 22.39 9.26
CA ALA A 13 -4.19 21.55 8.11
C ALA A 13 -3.79 20.13 8.53
N SER A 14 -3.10 20.00 9.67
CA SER A 14 -2.72 18.71 10.26
C SER A 14 -3.95 17.84 10.57
N ARG A 15 -5.00 18.41 11.17
CA ARG A 15 -6.24 17.66 11.45
C ARG A 15 -6.95 17.22 10.16
N ARG A 16 -7.01 18.08 9.14
CA ARG A 16 -7.57 17.70 7.83
C ARG A 16 -6.80 16.54 7.19
N LEU A 17 -5.46 16.59 7.21
CA LEU A 17 -4.62 15.53 6.67
C LEU A 17 -4.83 14.21 7.45
N PHE A 18 -4.85 14.27 8.78
CA PHE A 18 -5.12 13.10 9.62
C PHE A 18 -6.45 12.43 9.26
N LEU A 19 -7.53 13.21 9.07
CA LEU A 19 -8.83 12.68 8.68
C LEU A 19 -8.80 12.07 7.26
N LYS A 20 -8.16 12.74 6.28
CA LYS A 20 -7.99 12.18 4.92
C LYS A 20 -7.25 10.85 4.96
N THR A 21 -6.19 10.74 5.74
CA THR A 21 -5.44 9.49 5.92
C THR A 21 -6.31 8.40 6.55
N LYS A 22 -7.14 8.73 7.54
CA LYS A 22 -8.08 7.77 8.14
C LYS A 22 -9.13 7.29 7.15
N ILE A 23 -9.68 8.19 6.33
CA ILE A 23 -10.64 7.86 5.27
C ILE A 23 -9.99 6.92 4.24
N LEU A 24 -8.80 7.25 3.73
CA LEU A 24 -8.09 6.41 2.76
C LEU A 24 -7.73 5.04 3.34
N LYS A 25 -7.32 4.97 4.61
CA LYS A 25 -7.08 3.69 5.30
C LYS A 25 -8.33 2.83 5.33
N LYS A 26 -9.49 3.39 5.71
CA LYS A 26 -10.75 2.63 5.73
C LYS A 26 -11.22 2.26 4.32
N ALA A 27 -11.06 3.14 3.33
CA ALA A 27 -11.39 2.84 1.94
C ALA A 27 -10.54 1.67 1.40
N SER A 28 -9.25 1.63 1.75
CA SER A 28 -8.37 0.52 1.37
C SER A 28 -8.80 -0.82 1.97
N THR A 29 -9.20 -0.84 3.25
CA THR A 29 -9.70 -2.07 3.88
C THR A 29 -11.01 -2.53 3.24
N LEU A 30 -11.95 -1.61 3.01
CA LEU A 30 -13.23 -1.92 2.36
C LEU A 30 -13.03 -2.44 0.93
N LEU A 31 -12.07 -1.90 0.18
CA LEU A 31 -11.75 -2.37 -1.16
C LEU A 31 -11.14 -3.78 -1.14
N ALA A 32 -10.35 -4.12 -0.12
CA ALA A 32 -9.82 -5.47 0.05
C ALA A 32 -10.91 -6.47 0.40
N GLU A 33 -11.80 -6.10 1.33
CA GLU A 33 -12.98 -6.88 1.71
C GLU A 33 -13.90 -7.14 0.50
N GLU A 34 -14.21 -6.10 -0.29
CA GLU A 34 -15.03 -6.22 -1.50
C GLU A 34 -14.40 -7.16 -2.54
N LYS A 35 -13.07 -7.08 -2.72
CA LYS A 35 -12.36 -7.97 -3.65
C LYS A 35 -12.44 -9.43 -3.22
N GLU A 36 -12.36 -9.69 -1.92
CA GLU A 36 -12.44 -11.06 -1.41
C GLU A 36 -13.87 -11.58 -1.51
N GLN A 37 -14.87 -10.76 -1.19
CA GLN A 37 -16.28 -11.11 -1.40
C GLN A 37 -16.56 -11.45 -2.86
N LYS A 38 -16.09 -10.64 -3.82
CA LYS A 38 -16.26 -10.91 -5.26
C LYS A 38 -15.63 -12.23 -5.71
N LYS A 39 -14.53 -12.66 -5.10
CA LYS A 39 -13.95 -13.98 -5.39
C LYS A 39 -14.82 -15.10 -4.85
N SER A 40 -15.27 -14.97 -3.61
CA SER A 40 -16.16 -15.95 -2.99
C SER A 40 -17.47 -16.09 -3.76
N ASP A 41 -18.10 -14.97 -4.14
CA ASP A 41 -19.32 -14.94 -4.95
C ASP A 41 -19.10 -15.61 -6.32
N ARG A 42 -17.93 -15.37 -6.94
CA ARG A 42 -17.55 -16.02 -8.19
C ARG A 42 -17.42 -17.54 -8.03
N GLU A 43 -16.74 -18.00 -6.98
CA GLU A 43 -16.56 -19.42 -6.70
C GLU A 43 -17.89 -20.10 -6.43
N GLN A 44 -18.76 -19.48 -5.62
CA GLN A 44 -20.12 -19.96 -5.38
C GLN A 44 -20.90 -20.07 -6.68
N THR A 45 -20.96 -18.99 -7.48
CA THR A 45 -21.68 -18.97 -8.76
C THR A 45 -21.18 -20.05 -9.72
N LEU A 46 -19.86 -20.26 -9.79
CA LEU A 46 -19.25 -21.30 -10.64
C LEU A 46 -19.57 -22.71 -10.12
N SER A 47 -19.58 -22.92 -8.80
CA SER A 47 -19.94 -24.22 -8.22
C SER A 47 -21.40 -24.61 -8.48
N GLU A 48 -22.30 -23.62 -8.49
CA GLU A 48 -23.72 -23.83 -8.79
C GLU A 48 -23.96 -24.07 -10.29
N ARG A 49 -23.30 -23.30 -11.17
CA ARG A 49 -23.49 -23.41 -12.63
C ARG A 49 -22.72 -24.56 -13.28
N VAL A 50 -21.54 -24.87 -12.76
CA VAL A 50 -20.62 -25.88 -13.29
C VAL A 50 -20.13 -26.77 -12.15
N PRO A 51 -21.02 -27.62 -11.60
CA PRO A 51 -20.63 -28.56 -10.56
C PRO A 51 -19.63 -29.60 -11.11
N PRO A 52 -18.78 -30.19 -10.24
CA PRO A 52 -17.84 -31.23 -10.65
C PRO A 52 -18.54 -32.42 -11.32
N LEU A 53 -18.00 -32.87 -12.45
CA LEU A 53 -18.57 -33.99 -13.19
C LEU A 53 -18.43 -35.30 -12.39
N GLN A 54 -19.55 -35.96 -12.15
CA GLN A 54 -19.59 -37.30 -11.58
C GLN A 54 -19.72 -38.32 -12.72
N LEU A 55 -18.59 -38.93 -13.09
CA LEU A 55 -18.52 -39.88 -14.21
C LEU A 55 -18.63 -41.34 -13.78
N SER A 56 -18.53 -41.61 -12.48
CA SER A 56 -18.59 -42.96 -11.90
C SER A 56 -20.00 -43.54 -12.00
N GLY A 57 -20.09 -44.81 -12.39
CA GLY A 57 -21.36 -45.55 -12.46
C GLY A 57 -22.25 -45.24 -13.67
N LEU A 58 -21.82 -44.35 -14.57
CA LEU A 58 -22.52 -44.07 -15.83
C LEU A 58 -22.24 -45.16 -16.88
N THR A 59 -23.27 -45.50 -17.65
CA THR A 59 -23.10 -46.40 -18.80
C THR A 59 -22.46 -45.67 -19.98
N VAL A 60 -21.97 -46.41 -20.97
CA VAL A 60 -21.40 -45.81 -22.21
C VAL A 60 -22.42 -44.91 -22.91
N GLN A 61 -23.70 -45.28 -22.89
CA GLN A 61 -24.76 -44.48 -23.50
C GLN A 61 -25.00 -43.16 -22.73
N ASP A 62 -25.00 -43.21 -21.41
CA ASP A 62 -25.16 -42.01 -20.58
C ASP A 62 -23.99 -41.04 -20.77
N LEU A 63 -22.77 -41.57 -20.86
CA LEU A 63 -21.58 -40.76 -21.17
C LEU A 63 -21.67 -40.10 -22.55
N GLN A 64 -22.15 -40.81 -23.57
CA GLN A 64 -22.36 -40.25 -24.90
C GLN A 64 -23.42 -39.15 -24.90
N ASN A 65 -24.50 -39.32 -24.14
CA ASN A 65 -25.55 -38.31 -24.00
C ASN A 65 -25.01 -37.07 -23.28
N LEU A 66 -24.30 -37.25 -22.16
CA LEU A 66 -23.66 -36.17 -21.42
C LEU A 66 -22.70 -35.36 -22.31
N CYS A 67 -21.88 -36.03 -23.13
CA CYS A 67 -20.98 -35.34 -24.07
C CYS A 67 -21.73 -34.46 -25.07
N LYS A 68 -22.87 -34.93 -25.61
CA LYS A 68 -23.71 -34.16 -26.53
C LYS A 68 -24.36 -32.96 -25.83
N GLU A 69 -24.87 -33.16 -24.62
CA GLU A 69 -25.45 -32.08 -23.82
C GLU A 69 -24.43 -31.00 -23.47
N LEU A 70 -23.22 -31.40 -23.05
CA LEU A 70 -22.15 -30.45 -22.74
C LEU A 70 -21.72 -29.68 -23.99
N HIS A 71 -21.62 -30.34 -25.14
CA HIS A 71 -21.31 -29.67 -26.40
C HIS A 71 -22.36 -28.60 -26.74
N GLN A 72 -23.64 -28.93 -26.66
CA GLN A 72 -24.71 -27.96 -26.92
C GLN A 72 -24.70 -26.80 -25.91
N LYS A 73 -24.41 -27.08 -24.63
CA LYS A 73 -24.27 -26.03 -23.60
C LYS A 73 -23.09 -25.09 -23.90
N ILE A 74 -21.98 -25.60 -24.43
CA ILE A 74 -20.84 -24.76 -24.81
C ILE A 74 -21.25 -23.72 -25.85
N ASP A 75 -21.99 -24.12 -26.88
CA ASP A 75 -22.45 -23.21 -27.94
C ASP A 75 -23.31 -22.08 -27.36
N VAL A 76 -24.28 -22.40 -26.51
CA VAL A 76 -25.15 -21.42 -25.84
C VAL A 76 -24.35 -20.48 -24.93
N VAL A 77 -23.45 -21.03 -24.11
CA VAL A 77 -22.66 -20.23 -23.17
C VAL A 77 -21.67 -19.31 -23.89
N ASP A 78 -21.10 -19.74 -25.03
CA ASP A 78 -20.20 -18.88 -25.81
C ASP A 78 -20.95 -17.73 -26.48
N GLU A 79 -22.19 -17.97 -26.96
CA GLU A 79 -23.07 -16.91 -27.44
C GLU A 79 -23.38 -15.88 -26.33
N GLU A 80 -23.78 -16.35 -25.13
CA GLU A 80 -24.01 -15.47 -23.98
C GLU A 80 -22.73 -14.69 -23.60
N ARG A 81 -21.57 -15.35 -23.62
CA ARG A 81 -20.28 -14.73 -23.34
C ARG A 81 -19.97 -13.62 -24.35
N TYR A 82 -20.21 -13.87 -25.63
CA TYR A 82 -20.01 -12.88 -26.70
C TYR A 82 -20.90 -11.65 -26.51
N ASP A 83 -22.17 -11.84 -26.17
CA ASP A 83 -23.11 -10.75 -25.91
C ASP A 83 -22.70 -9.90 -24.71
N ILE A 84 -22.25 -10.54 -23.63
CA ILE A 84 -21.74 -9.85 -22.44
C ILE A 84 -20.47 -9.05 -22.79
N GLU A 85 -19.54 -9.65 -23.52
CA GLU A 85 -18.31 -9.00 -23.97
C GLU A 85 -18.61 -7.78 -24.86
N SER A 86 -19.57 -7.90 -25.78
CA SER A 86 -20.04 -6.79 -26.61
C SER A 86 -20.60 -5.63 -25.77
N LYS A 87 -21.40 -5.92 -24.73
CA LYS A 87 -21.90 -4.91 -23.79
C LYS A 87 -20.76 -4.23 -23.02
N VAL A 88 -19.79 -4.99 -22.52
CA VAL A 88 -18.61 -4.44 -21.82
C VAL A 88 -17.81 -3.54 -22.77
N SER A 89 -17.55 -3.98 -24.00
CA SER A 89 -16.81 -3.19 -24.99
C SER A 89 -17.52 -1.87 -25.33
N LYS A 90 -18.85 -1.87 -25.43
CA LYS A 90 -19.64 -0.63 -25.61
C LYS A 90 -19.44 0.33 -24.44
N ASN A 91 -19.53 -0.17 -23.21
CA ASN A 91 -19.32 0.63 -22.00
C ASN A 91 -17.89 1.19 -21.93
N GLU A 92 -16.87 0.40 -22.30
CA GLU A 92 -15.47 0.85 -22.33
C GLU A 92 -15.24 1.98 -23.34
N LYS A 93 -15.85 1.87 -24.53
CA LYS A 93 -15.82 2.92 -25.55
C LYS A 93 -16.48 4.20 -25.03
N GLU A 94 -17.66 4.09 -24.44
CA GLU A 94 -18.36 5.23 -23.84
C GLU A 94 -17.54 5.89 -22.73
N ILE A 95 -16.96 5.10 -21.82
CA ILE A 95 -16.07 5.61 -20.77
C ILE A 95 -14.87 6.35 -21.38
N THR A 96 -14.28 5.82 -22.45
CA THR A 96 -13.15 6.45 -23.15
C THR A 96 -13.55 7.80 -23.74
N ASP A 97 -14.71 7.86 -24.41
CA ASP A 97 -15.24 9.08 -25.01
C ASP A 97 -15.60 10.13 -23.94
N LEU A 98 -16.22 9.70 -22.84
CA LEU A 98 -16.53 10.57 -21.71
C LEU A 98 -15.25 11.11 -21.05
N ASN A 99 -14.22 10.28 -20.88
CA ASN A 99 -12.93 10.71 -20.37
C ASN A 99 -12.27 11.75 -21.30
N TYR A 100 -12.40 11.58 -22.62
CA TYR A 100 -11.93 12.57 -23.59
C TYR A 100 -12.67 13.90 -23.45
N LYS A 101 -14.01 13.87 -23.40
CA LYS A 101 -14.84 15.07 -23.18
C LYS A 101 -14.51 15.77 -21.87
N ILE A 102 -14.35 15.02 -20.78
CA ILE A 102 -13.94 15.57 -19.48
C ILE A 102 -12.57 16.27 -19.59
N PHE A 103 -11.63 15.66 -20.33
CA PHE A 103 -10.32 16.26 -20.54
C PHE A 103 -10.39 17.58 -21.32
N GLU A 104 -11.21 17.66 -22.37
CA GLU A 104 -11.44 18.91 -23.11
C GLU A 104 -12.07 19.99 -22.23
N LEU A 105 -13.09 19.63 -21.45
CA LEU A 105 -13.83 20.55 -20.56
C LEU A 105 -12.99 21.09 -19.40
N LYS A 106 -12.07 20.28 -18.85
CA LYS A 106 -11.13 20.73 -17.81
C LYS A 106 -10.09 21.75 -18.33
N GLY A 107 -10.15 22.08 -19.63
CA GLY A 107 -9.19 22.91 -20.33
C GLY A 107 -7.94 22.12 -20.69
N LYS A 108 -7.16 22.58 -21.68
CA LYS A 108 -5.84 22.03 -22.05
C LYS A 108 -4.83 22.18 -20.89
N MET A 109 -5.03 21.50 -19.75
CA MET A 109 -3.88 21.04 -18.97
C MET A 109 -3.04 20.24 -19.97
N LYS A 110 -1.81 20.67 -20.23
CA LYS A 110 -0.89 19.95 -21.11
C LYS A 110 -0.95 18.49 -20.71
N ARG A 111 -1.53 17.65 -21.57
CA ARG A 111 -1.46 16.19 -21.43
C ARG A 111 0.02 15.91 -21.18
N PRO A 112 0.43 15.41 -19.99
CA PRO A 112 1.80 15.00 -19.83
C PRO A 112 2.09 14.07 -21.00
N ALA A 113 3.11 14.38 -21.80
CA ALA A 113 3.39 13.62 -23.02
C ALA A 113 3.38 12.13 -22.66
N LEU A 114 2.66 11.32 -23.44
CA LEU A 114 2.55 9.88 -23.22
C LEU A 114 3.96 9.28 -23.30
N LYS A 115 4.65 9.24 -22.16
CA LYS A 115 5.96 8.60 -22.06
C LYS A 115 5.69 7.11 -22.10
N ARG A 116 6.38 6.39 -22.97
CA ARG A 116 6.43 4.92 -22.95
C ARG A 116 6.92 4.52 -21.56
N VAL A 117 6.00 4.10 -20.70
CA VAL A 117 6.33 3.63 -19.35
C VAL A 117 7.07 2.31 -19.52
N ARG A 118 8.39 2.35 -19.38
CA ARG A 118 9.19 1.14 -19.28
C ARG A 118 8.91 0.51 -17.91
N VAL A 119 9.05 -0.81 -17.81
CA VAL A 119 8.96 -1.57 -16.56
C VAL A 119 9.70 -0.79 -15.46
N SER A 120 9.06 -0.57 -14.31
CA SER A 120 9.67 0.22 -13.24
C SER A 120 10.98 -0.44 -12.78
N ALA A 121 11.93 0.36 -12.29
CA ALA A 121 13.18 -0.17 -11.74
C ALA A 121 12.89 -1.25 -10.68
N ASP A 122 11.87 -1.06 -9.83
CA ASP A 122 11.43 -2.03 -8.83
C ASP A 122 10.93 -3.34 -9.45
N ALA A 123 10.17 -3.28 -10.55
CA ALA A 123 9.69 -4.47 -11.23
C ALA A 123 10.83 -5.21 -11.96
N MET A 124 11.79 -4.49 -12.54
CA MET A 124 12.99 -5.10 -13.11
C MET A 124 13.91 -5.69 -12.04
N LEU A 125 14.15 -4.99 -10.93
CA LEU A 125 15.03 -5.45 -9.84
C LEU A 125 14.40 -6.61 -9.08
N GLY A 126 13.09 -6.59 -8.83
CA GLY A 126 12.36 -7.71 -8.25
C GLY A 126 12.41 -8.96 -9.13
N ALA A 127 12.36 -8.81 -10.45
CA ALA A 127 12.47 -9.92 -11.40
C ALA A 127 13.92 -10.45 -11.54
N LEU A 128 14.94 -9.58 -11.51
CA LEU A 128 16.34 -9.96 -11.72
C LEU A 128 17.05 -10.41 -10.43
N LEU A 129 16.73 -9.83 -9.28
CA LEU A 129 17.47 -10.03 -8.02
C LEU A 129 16.64 -10.74 -6.93
N GLY A 130 15.36 -11.00 -7.19
CA GLY A 130 14.45 -11.66 -6.25
C GLY A 130 14.34 -10.92 -4.92
N ALA A 131 14.11 -11.66 -3.83
CA ALA A 131 13.82 -11.10 -2.51
C ALA A 131 14.99 -10.34 -1.83
N LYS A 132 16.20 -10.30 -2.42
CA LYS A 132 17.39 -9.68 -1.82
C LYS A 132 17.42 -8.14 -1.90
N HIS A 133 16.59 -7.53 -2.73
CA HIS A 133 16.38 -6.07 -2.80
C HIS A 133 14.89 -5.76 -2.65
N LYS A 134 14.36 -6.02 -1.46
CA LYS A 134 13.04 -5.54 -1.03
C LYS A 134 13.17 -4.26 -0.20
N GLU A 135 14.12 -3.40 -0.55
CA GLU A 135 14.08 -2.02 -0.09
C GLU A 135 13.09 -1.32 -0.99
N SER A 136 11.88 -1.07 -0.48
CA SER A 136 10.97 -0.13 -1.12
C SER A 136 11.77 1.13 -1.44
N ILE A 137 11.77 1.58 -2.71
CA ILE A 137 12.20 2.93 -3.08
C ILE A 137 11.11 3.92 -2.58
N ASP A 138 10.74 3.77 -1.31
CA ASP A 138 10.05 4.79 -0.57
C ASP A 138 11.08 5.87 -0.31
N PHE A 139 10.74 7.12 -0.63
CA PHE A 139 11.55 8.30 -0.33
C PHE A 139 12.03 8.35 1.14
N LYS A 140 11.35 7.60 2.01
CA LYS A 140 11.62 7.47 3.44
C LYS A 140 12.77 6.50 3.78
N ALA A 141 13.11 5.55 2.92
CA ALA A 141 14.15 4.55 3.17
C ALA A 141 15.57 5.14 3.09
N ASN A 142 15.77 6.17 2.27
CA ASN A 142 17.08 6.82 2.07
C ASN A 142 17.38 7.97 3.04
N LEU A 143 16.49 8.26 4.00
CA LEU A 143 16.73 9.25 5.04
C LEU A 143 17.45 8.59 6.22
N LYS A 144 18.66 9.05 6.55
CA LYS A 144 19.40 8.63 7.75
C LYS A 144 18.54 8.94 8.99
N THR A 145 17.87 7.93 9.55
CA THR A 145 17.33 8.02 10.91
C THR A 145 18.52 8.02 11.86
N VAL A 146 18.75 9.13 12.56
CA VAL A 146 19.60 9.12 13.76
C VAL A 146 18.90 8.16 14.72
N LYS A 147 19.43 6.94 14.85
CA LYS A 147 19.09 6.08 15.97
C LYS A 147 19.44 6.89 17.20
N LYS A 148 18.42 7.35 17.93
CA LYS A 148 18.59 7.59 19.36
C LYS A 148 18.94 6.20 19.89
N GLU A 149 20.23 5.95 20.08
CA GLU A 149 20.63 4.90 21.00
C GLU A 149 19.86 5.19 22.28
N GLU A 150 19.02 4.25 22.70
CA GLU A 150 18.55 4.25 24.07
C GLU A 150 19.82 4.16 24.90
N GLU A 151 20.27 5.32 25.36
CA GLU A 151 21.27 5.47 26.39
C GLU A 151 20.84 4.49 27.48
N LYS A 152 21.58 3.38 27.59
CA LYS A 152 21.43 2.44 28.69
C LYS A 152 21.45 3.31 29.92
N LYS A 153 20.32 3.41 30.60
CA LYS A 153 20.25 4.00 31.93
C LYS A 153 21.15 3.13 32.80
N GLU A 154 22.44 3.46 32.85
CA GLU A 154 23.23 3.13 34.03
C GLU A 154 22.46 3.71 35.19
N GLU A 155 22.07 2.83 36.12
CA GLU A 155 21.45 3.22 37.37
C GLU A 155 22.32 4.30 38.01
N VAL A 156 21.85 5.55 37.92
CA VAL A 156 22.39 6.66 38.67
C VAL A 156 22.11 6.34 40.13
N THR A 157 23.04 5.65 40.76
CA THR A 157 23.07 5.40 42.18
C THR A 157 23.35 6.74 42.87
N ASP A 158 22.26 7.36 43.34
CA ASP A 158 22.18 8.46 44.30
C ASP A 158 23.20 9.61 44.11
N TRP A 159 22.75 10.72 43.51
CA TRP A 159 23.54 11.96 43.36
C TRP A 159 24.15 12.50 44.65
N ARG A 160 23.64 12.11 45.82
CA ARG A 160 24.22 12.49 47.12
C ARG A 160 25.63 11.96 47.33
N LYS A 161 25.99 10.77 46.80
CA LYS A 161 27.30 10.14 47.04
C LYS A 161 28.47 10.85 46.34
N ASN A 162 28.23 11.57 45.26
CA ASN A 162 29.28 12.27 44.52
C ASN A 162 29.65 13.63 45.16
N VAL A 163 28.76 14.23 45.94
CA VAL A 163 28.99 15.53 46.58
C VAL A 163 29.81 15.39 47.86
N ASP A 164 29.58 14.34 48.66
CA ASP A 164 30.34 14.11 49.90
C ASP A 164 31.81 13.76 49.67
N ALA A 165 32.17 13.22 48.49
CA ALA A 165 33.55 12.92 48.13
C ALA A 165 34.41 14.18 47.90
N MET A 166 33.79 15.36 47.70
CA MET A 166 34.51 16.62 47.45
C MET A 166 34.51 17.61 48.62
N SER A 167 33.78 17.35 49.71
CA SER A 167 33.65 18.33 50.82
C SER A 167 34.80 18.32 51.85
N GLY A 168 35.92 17.64 51.57
CA GLY A 168 36.99 17.41 52.55
C GLY A 168 38.37 17.98 52.22
N MET A 169 38.55 18.71 51.12
CA MET A 169 39.87 19.19 50.67
C MET A 169 40.12 20.69 50.93
N GLU A 170 39.75 21.18 52.12
CA GLU A 170 40.09 22.53 52.55
C GLU A 170 41.39 22.52 53.36
N GLY A 171 42.50 22.34 52.64
CA GLY A 171 43.84 22.40 53.19
C GLY A 171 44.86 22.74 52.10
N ARG A 172 45.61 23.83 52.30
CA ARG A 172 46.66 24.33 51.39
C ARG A 172 47.60 23.19 50.98
N LYS A 173 47.53 22.75 49.72
CA LYS A 173 48.54 21.85 49.12
C LYS A 173 49.90 22.55 49.13
N LYS A 174 50.75 22.21 50.11
CA LYS A 174 52.16 22.60 50.13
C LYS A 174 52.90 21.76 49.10
N MET A 175 53.11 22.33 47.92
CA MET A 175 54.14 21.85 46.99
C MET A 175 55.45 22.50 47.42
N PHE A 176 56.42 21.71 47.89
CA PHE A 176 57.82 22.12 47.94
C PHE A 176 58.60 21.18 47.02
N ALA A 177 59.10 21.72 45.91
CA ALA A 177 60.17 21.09 45.15
C ALA A 177 61.41 21.03 46.06
N GLY A 178 61.99 19.85 46.24
CA GLY A 178 63.21 19.67 47.03
C GLY A 178 64.45 20.21 46.31
N PRO A 179 65.54 20.53 47.03
CA PRO A 179 66.86 20.57 46.44
C PRO A 179 67.57 19.22 46.64
N ASN A 180 68.35 18.85 45.63
CA ASN A 180 69.29 17.73 45.60
C ASN A 180 70.12 17.57 46.89
N ALA A 181 70.23 16.32 47.34
CA ALA A 181 71.47 15.67 47.79
C ALA A 181 71.27 14.15 47.73
#